data_AF-A0A1H5EXK9-F1
#
_entry.id   AF-A0A1H5EXK9-F1
#
_cell.length_a   1.000
_cell.length_b   1.000
_cell.length_c   1.000
_cell.angle_alpha   90.00
_cell.angle_beta   90.00
_cell.angle_gamma   90.00
#
_symmetry.space_group_name_H-M   'P 1'
#
loop_
_entity.id
_entity.type
_entity.pdbx_description
1 polymer ?
#
loop_
_entity_poly.entity_id
_entity_poly.type
_entity_poly.pdbx_seq_one_letter_code
_entity_poly.pdbx_strand_id
1 'polypeptide(L)' 'MLTSTGLVNYPTEWWHWSYGDRYWAPATGAATAPYGPKELAPAG' A
#
# COMPACT_ATOMS: atom_id res chain seq x y z
N MET A 1 15.04 -7.70 -3.80
CA MET A 1 14.40 -6.56 -4.50
C MET A 1 13.14 -6.17 -3.73
N LEU A 2 12.67 -4.92 -3.77
CA LEU A 2 11.45 -4.50 -3.04
C LEU A 2 10.21 -5.33 -3.45
N THR A 3 10.17 -5.79 -4.70
CA THR A 3 9.16 -6.73 -5.20
C THR A 3 9.19 -8.10 -4.53
N SER A 4 10.37 -8.62 -4.20
CA SER A 4 10.49 -9.94 -3.54
C SER A 4 10.01 -9.93 -2.09
N THR A 5 9.94 -8.74 -1.47
CA THR A 5 9.35 -8.55 -0.14
C THR A 5 7.86 -8.19 -0.20
N GLY A 6 7.26 -8.24 -1.40
CA GLY A 6 5.83 -8.02 -1.60
C GLY A 6 5.41 -6.55 -1.78
N LEU A 7 6.35 -5.62 -1.98
CA LEU A 7 5.99 -4.24 -2.33
C LEU A 7 5.70 -4.13 -3.82
N VAL A 8 4.70 -3.29 -4.16
CA VAL A 8 4.37 -2.95 -5.55
C VAL A 8 4.72 -1.49 -5.82
N ASN A 9 5.09 -1.17 -7.05
CA ASN A 9 5.40 0.19 -7.46
C ASN A 9 4.17 0.86 -8.06
N TYR A 10 4.00 2.17 -7.80
CA TYR A 10 2.94 2.94 -8.40
C TYR A 10 3.42 3.51 -9.75
N PRO A 11 2.87 3.08 -10.90
CA PRO A 11 3.47 3.36 -12.21
C PRO A 11 3.48 4.85 -12.59
N THR A 12 2.56 5.64 -12.04
CA THR A 12 2.50 7.10 -12.29
C THR A 12 3.40 7.91 -11.35
N GLU A 13 3.97 7.28 -10.32
CA GLU A 13 4.84 7.90 -9.33
C GLU A 13 5.98 6.93 -9.01
N TRP A 14 6.99 6.86 -9.89
CA TRP A 14 8.01 5.80 -9.90
C TRP A 14 8.80 5.62 -8.59
N TRP A 15 8.83 6.64 -7.75
CA TRP A 15 9.48 6.63 -6.43
C TRP A 15 8.59 6.07 -5.31
N HIS A 16 7.30 5.87 -5.59
CA HIS A 16 6.31 5.35 -4.64
C HIS A 16 6.32 3.82 -4.60
N TRP A 17 6.33 3.27 -3.39
CA TRP A 17 6.12 1.85 -3.13
C TRP A 17 4.95 1.65 -2.16
N SER A 18 4.07 0.71 -2.48
CA SER A 18 2.85 0.41 -1.72
C SER A 18 2.94 -0.98 -1.09
N TYR A 19 2.42 -1.12 0.14
CA TYR A 19 2.33 -2.38 0.84
C TYR A 19 1.09 -2.41 1.74
N GLY A 20 0.18 -3.33 1.45
CA GLY A 20 -0.96 -3.63 2.29
C GLY A 20 -2.08 -2.58 2.31
N ASP A 21 -1.96 -1.48 1.56
CA ASP A 21 -3.01 -0.48 1.39
C ASP A 21 -3.96 -0.81 0.20
N ARG A 22 -4.89 0.11 -0.07
CA ARG A 22 -5.94 -0.03 -1.08
C ARG A 22 -5.44 -0.10 -2.53
N TYR A 23 -4.26 0.44 -2.84
CA TYR A 23 -3.65 0.28 -4.16
C TYR A 23 -2.88 -1.04 -4.26
N TRP A 24 -2.29 -1.49 -3.15
CA TRP A 24 -1.53 -2.74 -3.10
C TRP A 24 -2.41 -3.98 -3.36
N ALA A 25 -3.63 -4.03 -2.79
CA ALA A 25 -4.50 -5.20 -2.91
C ALA A 25 -4.84 -5.59 -4.37
N PRO A 26 -5.38 -4.69 -5.22
CA PRO A 26 -5.64 -5.03 -6.62
C PRO A 26 -4.35 -5.27 -7.41
N ALA A 27 -3.26 -4.56 -7.11
CA ALA A 27 -1.98 -4.74 -7.80
C ALA A 27 -1.31 -6.10 -7.55
N THR A 28 -1.59 -6.72 -6.41
CA THR A 28 -1.07 -8.06 -6.03
C THR A 28 -2.09 -9.19 -6.23
N GLY A 29 -3.34 -8.87 -6.59
CA GLY A 29 -4.43 -9.83 -6.64
C GLY A 29 -4.91 -10.31 -5.26
N ALA A 30 -4.54 -9.61 -4.18
CA ALA A 30 -5.02 -9.92 -2.85
C ALA A 30 -6.51 -9.57 -2.72
N ALA A 31 -7.28 -10.43 -2.02
CA ALA A 31 -8.71 -10.23 -1.85
C ALA A 31 -9.05 -8.97 -1.04
N THR A 32 -8.18 -8.60 -0.09
CA THR A 32 -8.37 -7.44 0.79
C THR A 32 -7.05 -6.76 1.11
N ALA A 33 -7.10 -5.44 1.34
CA ALA A 33 -5.97 -4.69 1.90
C ALA A 33 -5.85 -4.95 3.41
N PRO A 34 -4.71 -5.45 3.92
CA PRO A 34 -4.51 -5.69 5.35
C PRO A 34 -4.44 -4.41 6.19
N TYR A 35 -4.13 -3.26 5.57
CA TYR A 35 -4.04 -1.96 6.26
C TYR A 35 -5.10 -0.99 5.74
N GLY A 36 -5.93 -0.52 6.68
CA GLY A 36 -6.92 0.53 6.46
C GLY A 36 -6.38 1.93 6.82
N PRO A 37 -7.17 2.99 6.54
CA PRO A 37 -6.84 4.34 7.00
C PRO A 37 -6.75 4.36 8.53
N LYS A 38 -5.71 5.02 9.05
CA LYS A 38 -5.57 5.27 10.49
C LYS A 38 -6.19 6.63 10.81
N GLU A 39 -7.19 6.64 11.66
CA GLU A 39 -7.71 7.88 12.23
C GLU A 39 -6.64 8.54 13.11
N LEU A 40 -6.44 9.83 12.93
CA LEU A 40 -5.63 10.65 13.82
C LEU A 40 -6.56 11.22 14.90
N ALA A 41 -6.23 10.98 16.17
CA ALA A 41 -6.88 11.72 17.24
C ALA A 41 -6.53 13.22 17.11
N PRO A 42 -7.48 14.13 17.41
CA PRO A 42 -7.18 15.55 17.40
C PRO A 42 -6.01 15.85 18.35
N ALA A 43 -5.08 16.69 17.90
CA ALA A 43 -4.05 17.24 18.78
C ALA A 43 -4.77 18.11 19.83
N GLY A 44 -4.64 17.73 21.10
CA GLY A 44 -5.15 18.51 22.23
C GLY A 44 -4.42 19.83 22.42
#